data_AF-A0A6N4QE13-F1
#
_entry.id   AF-A0A6N4QE13-F1
#
_cell.length_a   1.000
_cell.length_b   1.000
_cell.length_c   1.000
_cell.angle_alpha   90.00
_cell.angle_beta   90.00
_cell.angle_gamma   90.00
#
_symmetry.space_group_name_H-M   'P 1'
#
loop_
_entity.id
_entity.type
_entity.pdbx_description
1 polymer ?
#
loop_
_entity_poly.entity_id
_entity_poly.type
_entity_poly.pdbx_seq_one_letter_code
_entity_poly.pdbx_strand_id
1 'polypeptide(L)'
;MILVNFENEKEISLPENSSPQSLLEISLSHGIPHTHACGGNARCSTCRVLVLENPSNLSEPEQNEKDLSQKKGFPESVRLACQAKVLGDVRVRRIVLDDEDYNLTIPGSAAISGEEKEIAILFSDIRDFTSFSESHLPYDVIHILNRYFYKMGDIVLKHGGKIDKYIGDGLMALFGVDGDSSEEVCLSAIRAAKEMEIELYSLNEYLKSHFHTNFRIGVGVHYGSCILGQLGHPANMSFTAIGDSVNIASRIESKTKKAGVSVLISESAYAQVKERVLKGKTFSTQLKGKTGDYKLYEVKEILKKASLNAWEEARNSLRRIILVRDTGSWLKLVYHLACLFDEKENWIGLSAAKAFQHFAHLSENGDLVQNYYQIKDLWETFNEKMQTSFSFADFLALAGAVAIEKSGGPRIHIEPGKTDKPVNEVVQILPLGMQTQRDQLPCLHKMRLSVQDLVLISGARTIGWLGGESFTANPYNFDNSYFHVLLKAGLEGPLLIPNDRELLKNDESRAFVLEYALDQNRFFEDFTKTYFKLTA
;
A
#
# COMPACT_ATOMS: atom_id res chain seq x y z
N MET A 1 -54.54 -10.90 10.74
CA MET A 1 -53.19 -10.52 11.22
C MET A 1 -52.36 -11.78 11.19
N ILE A 2 -51.05 -11.68 10.94
CA ILE A 2 -50.15 -12.83 11.03
C ILE A 2 -49.57 -12.92 12.44
N LEU A 3 -49.70 -14.07 13.10
CA LEU A 3 -49.20 -14.33 14.45
C LEU A 3 -47.88 -15.09 14.39
N VAL A 4 -46.82 -14.48 14.93
CA VAL A 4 -45.49 -15.10 15.06
C VAL A 4 -45.20 -15.32 16.53
N ASN A 5 -45.19 -16.59 16.95
CA ASN A 5 -44.96 -16.97 18.33
C ASN A 5 -43.53 -17.47 18.52
N PHE A 6 -42.70 -16.69 19.23
CA PHE A 6 -41.40 -17.13 19.73
C PHE A 6 -41.61 -17.81 21.08
N GLU A 7 -41.51 -19.13 21.08
CA GLU A 7 -41.89 -19.94 22.22
C GLU A 7 -41.08 -19.58 23.48
N ASN A 8 -41.80 -19.42 24.60
CA ASN A 8 -41.28 -18.99 25.91
C ASN A 8 -40.74 -17.55 25.96
N GLU A 9 -41.00 -16.74 24.93
CA GLU A 9 -40.50 -15.37 24.85
C GLU A 9 -41.63 -14.37 24.62
N LYS A 10 -42.15 -14.32 23.38
CA LYS A 10 -43.08 -13.27 22.97
C LYS A 10 -43.88 -13.70 21.74
N GLU A 11 -45.15 -13.34 21.74
CA GLU A 11 -46.01 -13.41 20.56
C GLU A 11 -46.09 -12.04 19.90
N ILE A 12 -45.93 -12.01 18.58
CA ILE A 12 -45.87 -10.80 17.77
C ILE A 12 -46.98 -10.87 16.72
N SER A 13 -47.80 -9.81 16.64
CA SER A 13 -48.84 -9.67 15.61
C SER A 13 -48.36 -8.72 14.51
N LEU A 14 -48.26 -9.24 13.29
CA LEU A 14 -47.89 -8.48 12.09
C LEU A 14 -49.15 -8.15 11.25
N PRO A 15 -49.23 -6.96 10.64
CA PRO A 15 -50.32 -6.60 9.75
C PRO A 15 -50.28 -7.44 8.46
N GLU A 16 -51.44 -7.90 7.97
CA GLU A 16 -51.51 -8.78 6.78
C GLU A 16 -50.96 -8.15 5.49
N ASN A 17 -50.87 -6.82 5.42
CA ASN A 17 -50.40 -6.08 4.25
C ASN A 17 -48.91 -5.69 4.30
N SER A 18 -48.13 -6.14 5.29
CA SER A 18 -46.68 -5.88 5.31
C SER A 18 -45.92 -6.79 4.34
N SER A 19 -44.83 -6.28 3.77
CA SER A 19 -43.86 -7.10 3.03
C SER A 19 -43.37 -8.27 3.89
N PRO A 20 -43.21 -9.49 3.36
CA PRO A 20 -42.71 -10.64 4.12
C PRO A 20 -41.36 -10.35 4.79
N GLN A 21 -41.34 -10.41 6.11
CA GLN A 21 -40.14 -10.20 6.92
C GLN A 21 -39.55 -11.55 7.35
N SER A 22 -38.23 -11.62 7.48
CA SER A 22 -37.54 -12.77 8.06
C SER A 22 -37.81 -12.88 9.56
N LEU A 23 -37.78 -14.10 10.10
CA LEU A 23 -37.87 -14.33 11.54
C LEU A 23 -36.80 -13.56 12.33
N LEU A 24 -35.61 -13.35 11.75
CA LEU A 24 -34.56 -12.53 12.36
C LEU A 24 -34.99 -11.06 12.47
N GLU A 25 -35.46 -10.45 11.39
CA GLU A 25 -35.95 -9.05 11.40
C GLU A 25 -37.10 -8.86 12.39
N ILE A 26 -38.05 -9.81 12.43
CA ILE A 26 -39.19 -9.77 13.34
C ILE A 26 -38.70 -9.84 14.79
N SER A 27 -37.80 -10.77 15.11
CA SER A 27 -37.25 -10.88 16.47
C SER A 27 -36.53 -9.61 16.93
N LEU A 28 -35.59 -9.09 16.13
CA LEU A 28 -34.79 -7.92 16.48
C LEU A 28 -35.63 -6.64 16.61
N SER A 29 -36.56 -6.40 15.67
CA SER A 29 -37.44 -5.21 15.70
C SER A 29 -38.40 -5.19 16.91
N HIS A 30 -38.68 -6.34 17.51
CA HIS A 30 -39.57 -6.48 18.66
C HIS A 30 -38.83 -6.71 19.99
N GLY A 31 -37.51 -6.49 20.00
CA GLY A 31 -36.68 -6.57 21.19
C GLY A 31 -36.36 -7.99 21.65
N ILE A 32 -36.54 -9.00 20.78
CA ILE A 32 -36.08 -10.37 21.04
C ILE A 32 -34.63 -10.47 20.57
N PRO A 33 -33.66 -10.62 21.49
CA PRO A 33 -32.24 -10.69 21.13
C PRO A 33 -31.97 -11.99 20.40
N HIS A 34 -31.52 -11.95 19.16
CA HIS A 34 -31.37 -13.14 18.32
C HIS A 34 -29.96 -13.20 17.74
N THR A 35 -29.17 -14.21 18.08
CA THR A 35 -27.77 -14.32 17.64
C THR A 35 -27.63 -14.44 16.11
N HIS A 36 -26.79 -13.62 15.50
CA HIS A 36 -26.62 -13.57 14.04
C HIS A 36 -25.19 -13.13 13.65
N ALA A 37 -24.22 -14.00 13.91
CA ALA A 37 -22.78 -13.71 13.78
C ALA A 37 -22.34 -13.17 12.40
N CYS A 38 -23.04 -13.53 11.32
CA CYS A 38 -22.74 -13.03 9.97
C CYS A 38 -23.60 -11.82 9.53
N GLY A 39 -24.30 -11.17 10.45
CA GLY A 39 -25.18 -10.04 10.12
C GLY A 39 -26.49 -10.44 9.42
N GLY A 40 -26.88 -11.72 9.46
CA GLY A 40 -28.12 -12.19 8.81
C GLY A 40 -27.97 -12.65 7.35
N ASN A 41 -26.73 -12.85 6.86
CA ASN A 41 -26.47 -13.16 5.45
C ASN A 41 -26.40 -14.67 5.12
N ALA A 42 -27.01 -15.55 5.93
CA ALA A 42 -26.93 -17.01 5.80
C ALA A 42 -25.51 -17.63 5.76
N ARG A 43 -24.47 -16.87 6.14
CA ARG A 43 -23.07 -17.33 6.24
C ARG A 43 -22.69 -17.93 7.60
N CYS A 44 -23.64 -18.02 8.53
CA CYS A 44 -23.46 -18.65 9.84
C CYS A 44 -24.73 -19.40 10.24
N SER A 45 -24.63 -20.22 11.28
CA SER A 45 -25.75 -21.01 11.81
C SER A 45 -26.20 -20.54 13.20
N THR A 46 -25.88 -19.32 13.61
CA THR A 46 -26.21 -18.85 14.97
C THR A 46 -27.65 -18.35 15.11
N CYS A 47 -28.31 -17.99 14.01
CA CYS A 47 -29.72 -17.58 14.00
C CYS A 47 -30.71 -18.74 13.83
N ARG A 48 -30.32 -19.96 14.24
CA ARG A 48 -31.15 -21.15 14.02
C ARG A 48 -32.40 -21.11 14.90
N VAL A 49 -33.51 -21.48 14.27
CA VAL A 49 -34.80 -21.68 14.92
C VAL A 49 -35.30 -23.09 14.63
N LEU A 50 -35.94 -23.69 15.62
CA LEU A 50 -36.74 -24.90 15.49
C LEU A 50 -38.18 -24.46 15.19
N VAL A 51 -38.70 -24.86 14.04
CA VAL A 51 -40.10 -24.63 13.68
C VAL A 51 -40.96 -25.70 14.34
N LEU A 52 -41.93 -25.27 15.14
CA LEU A 52 -42.77 -26.14 15.95
C LEU A 52 -44.13 -26.38 15.30
N GLU A 53 -44.72 -25.33 14.73
CA GLU A 53 -46.05 -25.37 14.13
C GLU A 53 -46.07 -24.55 12.83
N ASN A 54 -46.89 -25.01 11.87
CA ASN A 54 -47.13 -24.36 10.57
C ASN A 54 -45.87 -24.06 9.73
N PRO A 55 -44.99 -25.04 9.46
CA PRO A 55 -43.79 -24.82 8.64
C PRO A 55 -44.08 -24.37 7.20
N SER A 56 -45.26 -24.70 6.66
CA SER A 56 -45.73 -24.25 5.35
C SER A 56 -45.97 -22.74 5.26
N ASN A 57 -46.06 -22.05 6.40
CA ASN A 57 -46.23 -20.60 6.48
C ASN A 57 -44.89 -19.84 6.48
N LEU A 58 -43.78 -20.53 6.24
CA LEU A 58 -42.47 -19.92 5.99
C LEU A 58 -42.13 -20.03 4.50
N SER A 59 -41.35 -19.07 4.01
CA SER A 59 -40.79 -19.16 2.66
C SER A 59 -39.96 -20.43 2.46
N GLU A 60 -39.95 -20.92 1.23
CA GLU A 60 -39.03 -21.99 0.83
C GLU A 60 -37.58 -21.61 1.16
N PRO A 61 -36.74 -22.57 1.61
CA PRO A 61 -35.34 -22.29 1.89
C PRO A 61 -34.62 -21.74 0.66
N GLU A 62 -33.99 -20.58 0.82
CA GLU A 62 -33.11 -20.00 -0.21
C GLU A 62 -31.84 -20.86 -0.38
N GLN A 63 -31.12 -20.70 -1.49
CA GLN A 63 -29.98 -21.57 -1.83
C GLN A 63 -28.91 -21.62 -0.72
N ASN A 64 -28.59 -20.48 -0.12
CA ASN A 64 -27.62 -20.40 0.97
C ASN A 64 -28.05 -21.20 2.21
N GLU A 65 -29.35 -21.18 2.53
CA GLU A 65 -29.91 -21.98 3.63
C GLU A 65 -29.84 -23.48 3.32
N LYS A 66 -30.19 -23.87 2.09
CA LYS A 66 -30.10 -25.27 1.62
C LYS A 66 -28.68 -25.81 1.71
N ASP A 67 -27.71 -25.04 1.20
CA ASP A 67 -26.30 -25.43 1.21
C ASP A 67 -25.77 -25.59 2.64
N LEU A 68 -26.11 -24.65 3.53
CA LEU A 68 -25.68 -24.70 4.93
C LEU A 68 -26.35 -25.87 5.68
N SER A 69 -27.65 -26.07 5.45
CA SER A 69 -28.44 -27.15 6.03
C SER A 69 -27.87 -28.53 5.65
N GLN A 70 -27.62 -28.74 4.37
CA GLN A 70 -27.03 -29.99 3.87
C GLN A 70 -25.62 -30.20 4.44
N LYS A 71 -24.79 -29.15 4.47
CA LYS A 71 -23.41 -29.24 4.98
C LYS A 71 -23.33 -29.52 6.47
N LYS A 72 -24.31 -29.06 7.26
CA LYS A 72 -24.33 -29.20 8.73
C LYS A 72 -25.27 -30.31 9.22
N GLY A 73 -26.06 -30.91 8.34
CA GLY A 73 -27.00 -31.98 8.67
C GLY A 73 -28.17 -31.48 9.54
N PHE A 74 -28.76 -30.34 9.19
CA PHE A 74 -29.93 -29.85 9.92
C PHE A 74 -31.17 -30.72 9.62
N PRO A 75 -31.99 -31.05 10.64
CA PRO A 75 -33.32 -31.60 10.40
C PRO A 75 -34.21 -30.63 9.62
N GLU A 76 -35.22 -31.13 8.90
CA GLU A 76 -36.16 -30.30 8.13
C GLU A 76 -36.92 -29.26 9.00
N SER A 77 -37.10 -29.55 10.28
CA SER A 77 -37.72 -28.65 11.25
C SER A 77 -36.82 -27.48 11.67
N VAL A 78 -35.55 -27.46 11.28
CA VAL A 78 -34.61 -26.39 11.64
C VAL A 78 -34.40 -25.45 10.46
N ARG A 79 -34.62 -24.16 10.70
CA ARG A 79 -34.48 -23.08 9.70
C ARG A 79 -33.47 -22.04 10.17
N LEU A 80 -32.92 -21.28 9.23
CA LEU A 80 -32.18 -20.04 9.51
C LEU A 80 -33.17 -18.88 9.61
N ALA A 81 -33.26 -18.25 10.78
CA ALA A 81 -34.21 -17.16 10.99
C ALA A 81 -34.00 -15.98 10.05
N CYS A 82 -32.76 -15.75 9.60
CA CYS A 82 -32.45 -14.68 8.64
C CYS A 82 -32.90 -14.95 7.20
N GLN A 83 -33.31 -16.18 6.88
CA GLN A 83 -33.76 -16.57 5.54
C GLN A 83 -35.24 -16.97 5.52
N ALA A 84 -35.74 -17.50 6.63
CA ALA A 84 -37.14 -17.90 6.77
C ALA A 84 -38.04 -16.66 6.88
N LYS A 85 -38.65 -16.26 5.75
CA LYS A 85 -39.64 -15.18 5.68
C LYS A 85 -41.01 -15.70 6.10
N VAL A 86 -41.70 -14.94 6.93
CA VAL A 86 -43.02 -15.31 7.45
C VAL A 86 -44.10 -14.94 6.41
N LEU A 87 -44.91 -15.93 6.03
CA LEU A 87 -46.02 -15.81 5.08
C LEU A 87 -47.40 -16.00 5.74
N GLY A 88 -47.43 -16.52 6.97
CA GLY A 88 -48.62 -16.77 7.77
C GLY A 88 -48.27 -17.17 9.20
N ASP A 89 -49.26 -17.57 9.99
CA ASP A 89 -49.08 -17.85 11.42
C ASP A 89 -48.05 -18.96 11.64
N VAL A 90 -47.06 -18.73 12.51
CA VAL A 90 -45.96 -19.68 12.75
C VAL A 90 -45.52 -19.65 14.21
N ARG A 91 -45.16 -20.83 14.74
CA ARG A 91 -44.56 -20.98 16.07
C ARG A 91 -43.14 -21.52 15.94
N VAL A 92 -42.18 -20.81 16.53
CA VAL A 92 -40.76 -21.16 16.46
C VAL A 92 -40.11 -21.07 17.85
N ARG A 93 -39.07 -21.87 18.08
CA ARG A 93 -38.19 -21.79 19.25
C ARG A 93 -36.78 -21.46 18.79
N ARG A 94 -36.13 -20.45 19.37
CA ARG A 94 -34.71 -20.19 19.11
C ARG A 94 -33.88 -21.34 19.68
N ILE A 95 -32.91 -21.85 18.91
CA ILE A 95 -32.09 -23.00 19.33
C ILE A 95 -30.84 -22.54 20.08
N VAL A 96 -30.39 -21.32 19.79
CA VAL A 96 -29.23 -20.68 20.43
C VAL A 96 -29.80 -19.74 21.49
N LEU A 97 -29.77 -20.21 22.74
CA LEU A 97 -30.41 -19.62 23.91
C LEU A 97 -29.50 -19.86 25.14
N ASP A 98 -28.49 -19.03 25.34
CA ASP A 98 -27.95 -18.83 26.69
C ASP A 98 -27.67 -17.35 26.97
N ASP A 99 -27.56 -17.01 28.26
CA ASP A 99 -27.25 -15.65 28.71
C ASP A 99 -25.84 -15.21 28.26
N GLU A 100 -24.95 -16.15 27.93
CA GLU A 100 -23.63 -15.86 27.38
C GLU A 100 -23.75 -15.30 25.95
N ASP A 101 -24.55 -15.92 25.08
CA ASP A 101 -24.88 -15.48 23.73
C ASP A 101 -25.56 -14.10 23.73
N TYR A 102 -26.44 -13.84 24.71
CA TYR A 102 -27.05 -12.53 24.91
C TYR A 102 -26.00 -11.46 25.24
N ASN A 103 -25.13 -11.73 26.21
CA ASN A 103 -24.06 -10.81 26.61
C ASN A 103 -23.04 -10.55 25.49
N LEU A 104 -22.83 -11.52 24.59
CA LEU A 104 -21.96 -11.39 23.41
C LEU A 104 -22.59 -10.54 22.28
N THR A 105 -23.90 -10.24 22.32
CA THR A 105 -24.64 -9.50 21.27
C THR A 105 -25.12 -8.09 21.66
N ILE A 106 -24.89 -7.62 22.89
CA ILE A 106 -25.34 -6.28 23.34
C ILE A 106 -24.55 -5.16 22.63
N PRO A 107 -25.21 -4.15 22.03
CA PRO A 107 -24.52 -3.00 21.44
C PRO A 107 -23.89 -2.15 22.55
N GLY A 108 -22.57 -2.28 22.73
CA GLY A 108 -21.82 -1.58 23.78
C GLY A 108 -20.55 -2.32 24.22
N SER A 109 -20.48 -3.64 24.07
CA SER A 109 -19.20 -4.35 24.00
C SER A 109 -18.67 -4.21 22.58
N ALA A 110 -17.45 -3.70 22.42
CA ALA A 110 -16.80 -3.58 21.11
C ALA A 110 -17.01 -4.86 20.29
N ALA A 111 -17.56 -4.68 19.10
CA ALA A 111 -18.18 -5.71 18.29
C ALA A 111 -17.31 -6.97 18.15
N ILE A 112 -17.86 -8.12 18.56
CA ILE A 112 -17.43 -9.45 18.13
C ILE A 112 -17.93 -9.69 16.68
N SER A 113 -17.84 -8.66 15.84
CA SER A 113 -18.15 -8.73 14.42
C SER A 113 -16.84 -8.90 13.68
N GLY A 114 -16.64 -10.06 13.07
CA GLY A 114 -15.52 -10.26 12.18
C GLY A 114 -15.81 -9.73 10.77
N GLU A 115 -14.81 -9.16 10.12
CA GLU A 115 -14.84 -8.72 8.73
C GLU A 115 -14.37 -9.87 7.82
N GLU A 116 -15.15 -10.20 6.79
CA GLU A 116 -14.70 -11.16 5.78
C GLU A 116 -13.73 -10.50 4.79
N LYS A 117 -12.52 -11.03 4.67
CA LYS A 117 -11.48 -10.48 3.81
C LYS A 117 -10.64 -11.58 3.17
N GLU A 118 -10.26 -11.36 1.91
CA GLU A 118 -9.25 -12.17 1.24
C GLU A 118 -7.86 -11.66 1.60
N ILE A 119 -7.08 -12.51 2.28
CA ILE A 119 -5.74 -12.16 2.76
C ILE A 119 -4.74 -13.27 2.43
N ALA A 120 -3.45 -12.94 2.49
CA ALA A 120 -2.40 -13.95 2.49
C ALA A 120 -2.05 -14.33 3.93
N ILE A 121 -2.08 -15.64 4.20
CA ILE A 121 -1.79 -16.23 5.50
C ILE A 121 -0.49 -17.00 5.38
N LEU A 122 0.48 -16.66 6.23
CA LEU A 122 1.78 -17.31 6.31
C LEU A 122 1.88 -18.10 7.61
N PHE A 123 2.27 -19.36 7.49
CA PHE A 123 2.73 -20.17 8.61
C PHE A 123 4.20 -20.50 8.43
N SER A 124 4.99 -20.38 9.49
CA SER A 124 6.36 -20.90 9.54
C SER A 124 6.54 -21.78 10.76
N ASP A 125 7.36 -22.82 10.62
CA ASP A 125 7.70 -23.75 11.70
C ASP A 125 9.14 -24.24 11.59
N ILE A 126 9.81 -24.46 12.72
CA ILE A 126 11.20 -24.94 12.75
C ILE A 126 11.21 -26.44 12.51
N ARG A 127 12.16 -26.92 11.72
CA ARG A 127 12.30 -28.36 11.43
C ARG A 127 13.07 -29.05 12.52
N ASP A 128 12.46 -30.14 12.99
CA ASP A 128 13.05 -31.06 13.95
C ASP A 128 13.41 -30.35 15.28
N PHE A 129 12.68 -29.29 15.63
CA PHE A 129 12.89 -28.49 16.85
C PHE A 129 12.68 -29.28 18.14
N THR A 130 11.76 -30.25 18.15
CA THR A 130 11.54 -31.12 19.31
C THR A 130 12.85 -31.75 19.79
N SER A 131 13.65 -32.29 18.86
CA SER A 131 14.96 -32.87 19.18
C SER A 131 15.94 -31.85 19.78
N PHE A 132 15.88 -30.59 19.34
CA PHE A 132 16.65 -29.51 19.94
C PHE A 132 16.18 -29.22 21.37
N SER A 133 14.87 -29.11 21.59
CA SER A 133 14.29 -28.81 22.90
C SER A 133 14.53 -29.92 23.95
N GLU A 134 14.59 -31.18 23.53
CA GLU A 134 14.86 -32.33 24.41
C GLU A 134 16.34 -32.43 24.81
N SER A 135 17.25 -31.87 24.00
CA SER A 135 18.70 -31.97 24.20
C SER A 135 19.32 -30.74 24.90
N HIS A 136 18.52 -29.72 25.21
CA HIS A 136 18.98 -28.45 25.76
C HIS A 136 18.20 -28.05 27.01
N LEU A 137 18.81 -27.21 27.86
CA LEU A 137 18.15 -26.72 29.06
C LEU A 137 17.00 -25.77 28.69
N PRO A 138 15.89 -25.75 29.46
CA PRO A 138 14.72 -24.93 29.12
C PRO A 138 15.01 -23.44 28.90
N TYR A 139 15.93 -22.85 29.69
CA TYR A 139 16.33 -21.44 29.52
C TYR A 139 17.09 -21.18 28.21
N ASP A 140 17.92 -22.14 27.77
CA ASP A 140 18.61 -22.05 26.48
C ASP A 140 17.62 -22.13 25.32
N VAL A 141 16.65 -23.05 25.44
CA VAL A 141 15.56 -23.20 24.46
C VAL A 141 14.75 -21.91 24.33
N ILE A 142 14.36 -21.30 25.45
CA ILE A 142 13.63 -20.02 25.48
C ILE A 142 14.47 -18.89 24.86
N HIS A 143 15.76 -18.80 25.22
CA HIS A 143 16.67 -17.78 24.67
C HIS A 143 16.76 -17.88 23.14
N ILE A 144 16.92 -19.10 22.61
CA ILE A 144 17.00 -19.34 21.17
C ILE A 144 15.68 -19.06 20.47
N LEU A 145 14.55 -19.51 21.03
CA LEU A 145 13.23 -19.23 20.49
C LEU A 145 12.95 -17.72 20.42
N ASN A 146 13.28 -16.97 21.47
CA ASN A 146 13.09 -15.52 21.47
C ASN A 146 13.94 -14.83 20.40
N ARG A 147 15.20 -15.27 20.20
CA ARG A 147 16.05 -14.73 19.11
C ARG A 147 15.49 -15.06 17.74
N TYR A 148 14.97 -16.27 17.56
CA TYR A 148 14.31 -16.69 16.33
C TYR A 148 13.05 -15.84 16.06
N PHE A 149 12.14 -15.75 17.03
CA PHE A 149 10.90 -14.99 16.90
C PHE A 149 11.14 -13.49 16.70
N TYR A 150 12.16 -12.92 17.32
CA TYR A 150 12.57 -11.54 17.08
C TYR A 150 12.95 -11.34 15.60
N LYS A 151 13.86 -12.17 15.07
CA LYS A 151 14.33 -12.06 13.68
C LYS A 151 13.22 -12.31 12.66
N MET A 152 12.44 -13.37 12.84
CA MET A 152 11.35 -13.71 11.92
C MET A 152 10.21 -12.69 12.02
N GLY A 153 9.93 -12.19 13.23
CA GLY A 153 8.93 -11.15 13.46
C GLY A 153 9.28 -9.84 12.76
N ASP A 154 10.53 -9.37 12.90
CA ASP A 154 11.02 -8.16 12.21
C ASP A 154 10.82 -8.26 10.68
N ILE A 155 11.03 -9.44 10.11
CA ILE A 155 10.82 -9.68 8.68
C ILE A 155 9.34 -9.62 8.31
N VAL A 156 8.45 -10.23 9.10
CA VAL A 156 6.99 -10.12 8.88
C VAL A 156 6.58 -8.65 8.85
N LEU A 157 6.97 -7.88 9.87
CA LEU A 157 6.62 -6.47 10.01
C LEU A 157 7.21 -5.62 8.88
N LYS A 158 8.46 -5.89 8.50
CA LYS A 158 9.16 -5.20 7.39
C LYS A 158 8.40 -5.32 6.06
N HIS A 159 7.74 -6.46 5.81
CA HIS A 159 6.95 -6.69 4.59
C HIS A 159 5.46 -6.39 4.78
N GLY A 160 5.08 -5.57 5.76
CA GLY A 160 3.69 -5.16 5.97
C GLY A 160 2.77 -6.26 6.48
N GLY A 161 3.33 -7.36 6.97
CA GLY A 161 2.58 -8.41 7.64
C GLY A 161 2.32 -8.06 9.10
N LYS A 162 1.20 -8.58 9.64
CA LYS A 162 0.87 -8.54 11.05
C LYS A 162 1.10 -9.91 11.66
N ILE A 163 1.88 -9.99 12.73
CA ILE A 163 2.05 -11.23 13.50
C ILE A 163 0.74 -11.50 14.23
N ASP A 164 0.13 -12.65 13.97
CA ASP A 164 -1.12 -13.07 14.60
C ASP A 164 -0.84 -13.75 15.94
N LYS A 165 -0.03 -14.82 15.92
CA LYS A 165 0.45 -15.49 17.13
C LYS A 165 1.66 -16.38 16.87
N TYR A 166 2.37 -16.70 17.95
CA TYR A 166 3.39 -17.75 18.00
C TYR A 166 2.73 -19.07 18.46
N ILE A 167 3.07 -20.18 17.81
CA ILE A 167 2.45 -21.49 18.03
C ILE A 167 3.57 -22.53 18.19
N GLY A 168 3.91 -22.87 19.44
CA GLY A 168 5.08 -23.72 19.70
C GLY A 168 6.36 -23.01 19.26
N ASP A 169 7.10 -23.61 18.32
CA ASP A 169 8.28 -23.07 17.64
C ASP A 169 7.96 -22.36 16.32
N GLY A 170 6.69 -22.34 15.92
CA GLY A 170 6.22 -21.68 14.72
C GLY A 170 5.58 -20.31 14.94
N LEU A 171 5.27 -19.64 13.84
CA LEU A 171 4.53 -18.37 13.83
C LEU A 171 3.45 -18.36 12.75
N MET A 172 2.39 -17.61 13.01
CA MET A 172 1.33 -17.28 12.06
C MET A 172 1.35 -15.77 11.80
N ALA A 173 1.29 -15.38 10.53
CA ALA A 173 1.24 -13.99 10.10
C ALA A 173 0.17 -13.76 9.03
N LEU A 174 -0.41 -12.56 9.05
CA LEU A 174 -1.49 -12.11 8.17
C LEU A 174 -1.01 -10.92 7.33
N PHE A 175 -1.26 -10.96 6.03
CA PHE A 175 -0.89 -9.90 5.09
C PHE A 175 -2.15 -9.40 4.38
N GLY A 176 -2.27 -8.09 4.19
CA GLY A 176 -3.46 -7.45 3.60
C GLY A 176 -4.58 -7.14 4.58
N VAL A 177 -4.28 -7.09 5.89
CA VAL A 177 -5.27 -6.73 6.93
C VAL A 177 -5.81 -5.31 6.72
N ASP A 178 -4.98 -4.37 6.29
CA ASP A 178 -5.37 -2.95 6.12
C ASP A 178 -5.85 -2.59 4.69
N GLY A 179 -5.81 -3.56 3.76
CA GLY A 179 -6.36 -3.42 2.40
C GLY A 179 -5.31 -3.00 1.36
N ASP A 180 -4.86 -3.99 0.57
CA ASP A 180 -3.94 -3.83 -0.56
C ASP A 180 -4.44 -4.67 -1.75
N SER A 181 -3.81 -4.49 -2.93
CA SER A 181 -4.11 -5.35 -4.08
C SER A 181 -3.72 -6.82 -3.82
N SER A 182 -4.47 -7.77 -4.39
CA SER A 182 -4.23 -9.20 -4.21
C SER A 182 -2.82 -9.65 -4.65
N GLU A 183 -2.26 -9.02 -5.71
CA GLU A 183 -0.87 -9.22 -6.15
C GLU A 183 0.12 -8.83 -5.04
N GLU A 184 0.00 -7.61 -4.49
CA GLU A 184 0.96 -7.10 -3.50
C GLU A 184 0.83 -7.84 -2.17
N VAL A 185 -0.39 -8.17 -1.73
CA VAL A 185 -0.64 -8.97 -0.51
C VAL A 185 0.09 -10.31 -0.59
N CYS A 186 -0.09 -11.05 -1.70
CA CYS A 186 0.57 -12.33 -1.91
C CYS A 186 2.09 -12.16 -2.01
N LEU A 187 2.55 -11.13 -2.71
CA LEU A 187 3.96 -10.90 -2.95
C LEU A 187 4.70 -10.54 -1.66
N SER A 188 4.12 -9.70 -0.81
CA SER A 188 4.66 -9.33 0.50
C SER A 188 4.82 -10.55 1.42
N ALA A 189 3.81 -11.43 1.49
CA ALA A 189 3.92 -12.69 2.22
C ALA A 189 5.05 -13.59 1.67
N ILE A 190 5.20 -13.67 0.35
CA ILE A 190 6.25 -14.46 -0.30
C ILE A 190 7.65 -13.86 -0.09
N ARG A 191 7.78 -12.52 -0.13
CA ARG A 191 9.03 -11.82 0.20
C ARG A 191 9.44 -12.07 1.64
N ALA A 192 8.50 -11.99 2.58
CA ALA A 192 8.74 -12.33 3.97
C ALA A 192 9.23 -13.78 4.09
N ALA A 193 8.55 -14.74 3.47
CA ALA A 193 8.95 -16.15 3.49
C ALA A 193 10.38 -16.39 2.97
N LYS A 194 10.78 -15.73 1.88
CA LYS A 194 12.14 -15.85 1.32
C LYS A 194 13.19 -15.13 2.16
N GLU A 195 12.87 -13.98 2.73
CA GLU A 195 13.79 -13.27 3.62
C GLU A 195 13.98 -14.00 4.95
N MET A 196 12.94 -14.66 5.49
CA MET A 196 13.06 -15.54 6.66
C MET A 196 14.06 -16.67 6.42
N GLU A 197 14.02 -17.30 5.24
CA GLU A 197 14.99 -18.33 4.85
C GLU A 197 16.42 -17.76 4.83
N ILE A 198 16.61 -16.53 4.32
CA ILE A 198 17.91 -15.86 4.25
C ILE A 198 18.42 -15.52 5.66
N GLU A 199 17.58 -14.90 6.49
CA GLU A 199 17.95 -14.47 7.84
C GLU A 199 18.25 -15.66 8.76
N LEU A 200 17.61 -16.81 8.52
CA LEU A 200 17.91 -18.04 9.23
C LEU A 200 19.37 -18.48 9.03
N TYR A 201 20.00 -18.20 7.87
CA TYR A 201 21.43 -18.46 7.69
C TYR A 201 22.27 -17.65 8.67
N SER A 202 21.93 -16.37 8.89
CA SER A 202 22.63 -15.54 9.87
C SER A 202 22.46 -16.07 11.30
N LEU A 203 21.24 -16.48 11.67
CA LEU A 203 20.97 -17.08 12.98
C LEU A 203 21.72 -18.41 13.15
N ASN A 204 21.83 -19.22 12.09
CA ASN A 204 22.53 -20.49 12.11
C ASN A 204 24.03 -20.34 12.39
N GLU A 205 24.69 -19.25 11.98
CA GLU A 205 26.10 -19.01 12.35
C GLU A 205 26.27 -18.86 13.87
N TYR A 206 25.31 -18.22 14.54
CA TYR A 206 25.25 -18.15 15.99
C TYR A 206 24.95 -19.53 16.63
N LEU A 207 23.98 -20.26 16.08
CA LEU A 207 23.60 -21.59 16.60
C LEU A 207 24.72 -22.62 16.46
N LYS A 208 25.48 -22.62 15.35
CA LYS A 208 26.64 -23.50 15.16
C LYS A 208 27.73 -23.26 16.19
N SER A 209 28.02 -21.99 16.46
CA SER A 209 29.13 -21.58 17.34
C SER A 209 28.85 -21.81 18.82
N HIS A 210 27.58 -21.72 19.24
CA HIS A 210 27.21 -21.79 20.67
C HIS A 210 26.44 -23.05 21.06
N PHE A 211 25.75 -23.69 20.11
CA PHE A 211 24.84 -24.82 20.36
C PHE A 211 25.06 -26.01 19.43
N HIS A 212 26.07 -25.96 18.55
CA HIS A 212 26.43 -27.03 17.61
C HIS A 212 25.26 -27.56 16.77
N THR A 213 24.30 -26.69 16.46
CA THR A 213 23.09 -27.05 15.71
C THR A 213 22.80 -26.11 14.56
N ASN A 214 21.94 -26.54 13.66
CA ASN A 214 21.41 -25.75 12.55
C ASN A 214 19.91 -25.96 12.44
N PHE A 215 19.18 -24.87 12.37
CA PHE A 215 17.76 -24.89 12.09
C PHE A 215 17.50 -24.82 10.59
N ARG A 216 16.41 -25.48 10.20
CA ARG A 216 15.73 -25.28 8.92
C ARG A 216 14.30 -24.85 9.25
N ILE A 217 13.63 -24.20 8.32
CA ILE A 217 12.22 -23.83 8.47
C ILE A 217 11.39 -24.38 7.32
N GLY A 218 10.14 -24.68 7.62
CA GLY A 218 9.08 -24.77 6.63
C GLY A 218 8.28 -23.47 6.64
N VAL A 219 7.90 -22.99 5.46
CA VAL A 219 7.01 -21.84 5.30
C VAL A 219 5.92 -22.17 4.29
N GLY A 220 4.67 -22.03 4.71
CA GLY A 220 3.49 -22.20 3.87
C GLY A 220 2.74 -20.88 3.71
N VAL A 221 2.44 -20.50 2.47
CA VAL A 221 1.61 -19.32 2.17
C VAL A 221 0.34 -19.71 1.41
N HIS A 222 -0.79 -19.21 1.88
CA HIS A 222 -2.08 -19.37 1.21
C HIS A 222 -2.79 -18.03 1.07
N TYR A 223 -3.46 -17.83 -0.06
CA TYR A 223 -4.33 -16.69 -0.30
C TYR A 223 -5.79 -17.15 -0.38
N GLY A 224 -6.67 -16.55 0.41
CA GLY A 224 -8.10 -16.86 0.37
C GLY A 224 -8.92 -16.11 1.43
N SER A 225 -10.24 -16.30 1.37
CA SER A 225 -11.20 -15.65 2.27
C SER A 225 -11.13 -16.21 3.69
N CYS A 226 -11.11 -15.31 4.67
CA CYS A 226 -11.29 -15.62 6.08
C CYS A 226 -12.01 -14.48 6.81
N ILE A 227 -12.42 -14.73 8.04
CA ILE A 227 -13.01 -13.74 8.93
C ILE A 227 -11.91 -13.18 9.84
N LEU A 228 -11.67 -11.88 9.76
CA LEU A 228 -10.78 -11.12 10.65
C LEU A 228 -11.58 -10.51 11.79
N GLY A 229 -11.21 -10.77 13.04
CA GLY A 229 -11.94 -10.20 14.16
C GLY A 229 -11.27 -10.42 15.50
N GLN A 230 -11.81 -9.81 16.55
CA GLN A 230 -11.37 -10.10 17.91
C GLN A 230 -12.01 -11.41 18.38
N LEU A 231 -11.18 -12.34 18.84
CA LEU A 231 -11.57 -13.63 19.41
C LEU A 231 -10.87 -13.85 20.75
N GLY A 232 -11.61 -14.30 21.75
CA GLY A 232 -11.07 -14.69 23.05
C GLY A 232 -12.07 -14.47 24.18
N HIS A 233 -11.61 -14.74 25.39
CA HIS A 233 -12.33 -14.30 26.60
C HIS A 233 -12.26 -12.76 26.68
N PRO A 234 -13.29 -12.05 27.18
CA PRO A 234 -13.29 -10.58 27.24
C PRO A 234 -12.06 -9.97 27.93
N ALA A 235 -11.51 -10.65 28.93
CA ALA A 235 -10.28 -10.24 29.62
C ALA A 235 -8.98 -10.44 28.80
N ASN A 236 -9.03 -11.16 27.68
CA ASN A 236 -7.89 -11.47 26.81
C ASN A 236 -8.35 -11.67 25.36
N MET A 237 -8.82 -10.58 24.75
CA MET A 237 -9.23 -10.56 23.34
C MET A 237 -8.00 -10.48 22.43
N SER A 238 -7.96 -11.30 21.39
CA SER A 238 -6.89 -11.29 20.38
C SER A 238 -7.48 -11.03 19.00
N PHE A 239 -6.90 -10.09 18.24
CA PHE A 239 -7.25 -9.94 16.83
C PHE A 239 -6.67 -11.12 16.04
N THR A 240 -7.51 -11.84 15.30
CA THR A 240 -7.07 -13.05 14.59
C THR A 240 -7.88 -13.33 13.33
N ALA A 241 -7.35 -14.20 12.47
CA ALA A 241 -8.04 -14.75 11.32
C ALA A 241 -8.68 -16.10 11.64
N ILE A 242 -9.93 -16.29 11.23
CA ILE A 242 -10.68 -17.54 11.40
C ILE A 242 -11.24 -17.95 10.05
N GLY A 243 -11.05 -19.20 9.67
CA GLY A 243 -11.66 -19.71 8.45
C GLY A 243 -10.90 -20.89 7.89
N ASP A 244 -11.39 -21.36 6.76
CA ASP A 244 -10.80 -22.52 6.13
C ASP A 244 -9.39 -22.25 5.57
N SER A 245 -9.17 -21.03 5.08
CA SER A 245 -7.89 -20.58 4.56
C SER A 245 -6.76 -20.63 5.60
N VAL A 246 -7.06 -20.41 6.89
CA VAL A 246 -6.07 -20.54 7.97
C VAL A 246 -5.60 -22.00 8.09
N ASN A 247 -6.54 -22.95 8.03
CA ASN A 247 -6.23 -24.38 8.10
C ASN A 247 -5.52 -24.88 6.85
N ILE A 248 -5.83 -24.32 5.67
CA ILE A 248 -5.11 -24.64 4.43
C ILE A 248 -3.66 -24.16 4.54
N ALA A 249 -3.42 -22.93 4.98
CA ALA A 249 -2.09 -22.35 5.14
C ALA A 249 -1.19 -23.19 6.05
N SER A 250 -1.66 -23.58 7.24
CA SER A 250 -0.89 -24.40 8.17
C SER A 250 -0.58 -25.79 7.59
N ARG A 251 -1.51 -26.39 6.86
CA ARG A 251 -1.28 -27.68 6.20
C ARG A 251 -0.30 -27.58 5.05
N ILE A 252 -0.26 -26.46 4.33
CA ILE A 252 0.74 -26.21 3.28
C ILE A 252 2.14 -26.12 3.88
N GLU A 253 2.30 -25.39 4.98
CA GLU A 253 3.56 -25.35 5.74
C GLU A 253 4.02 -26.78 6.04
N SER A 254 3.13 -27.62 6.61
CA SER A 254 3.52 -28.97 7.04
C SER A 254 3.88 -29.90 5.86
N LYS A 255 3.44 -29.57 4.64
CA LYS A 255 3.80 -30.31 3.42
C LYS A 255 5.19 -29.99 2.92
N THR A 256 5.78 -28.86 3.32
CA THR A 256 7.14 -28.49 2.91
C THR A 256 8.17 -29.56 3.35
N LYS A 257 7.95 -30.24 4.49
CA LYS A 257 8.75 -31.40 4.95
C LYS A 257 8.77 -32.56 3.95
N LYS A 258 7.60 -32.97 3.44
CA LYS A 258 7.50 -34.05 2.44
C LYS A 258 7.99 -33.62 1.06
N ALA A 259 7.83 -32.35 0.74
CA ALA A 259 8.28 -31.76 -0.53
C ALA A 259 9.80 -31.55 -0.59
N GLY A 260 10.48 -31.48 0.58
CA GLY A 260 11.91 -31.23 0.66
C GLY A 260 12.29 -29.82 0.19
N VAL A 261 11.43 -28.84 0.44
CA VAL A 261 11.63 -27.42 0.09
C VAL A 261 11.32 -26.56 1.30
N SER A 262 11.86 -25.34 1.37
CA SER A 262 11.62 -24.44 2.51
C SER A 262 10.29 -23.67 2.37
N VAL A 263 9.93 -23.25 1.15
CA VAL A 263 8.76 -22.38 0.92
C VAL A 263 7.80 -23.03 -0.09
N LEU A 264 6.54 -23.21 0.32
CA LEU A 264 5.44 -23.63 -0.55
C LEU A 264 4.31 -22.61 -0.53
N ILE A 265 3.72 -22.40 -1.70
CA ILE A 265 2.53 -21.56 -1.86
C ILE A 265 1.38 -22.32 -2.51
N SER A 266 0.15 -22.00 -2.11
CA SER A 266 -1.06 -22.53 -2.76
C SER A 266 -1.21 -22.04 -4.21
N GLU A 267 -2.00 -22.76 -5.01
CA GLU A 267 -2.41 -22.33 -6.35
C GLU A 267 -3.09 -20.96 -6.37
N SER A 268 -3.94 -20.64 -5.39
CA SER A 268 -4.59 -19.34 -5.28
C SER A 268 -3.58 -18.20 -5.08
N ALA A 269 -2.56 -18.41 -4.23
CA ALA A 269 -1.48 -17.44 -4.05
C ALA A 269 -0.61 -17.31 -5.30
N TYR A 270 -0.21 -18.43 -5.92
CA TYR A 270 0.60 -18.41 -7.14
C TYR A 270 -0.12 -17.72 -8.31
N ALA A 271 -1.44 -17.89 -8.44
CA ALA A 271 -2.22 -17.23 -9.48
C ALA A 271 -2.11 -15.69 -9.42
N GLN A 272 -2.00 -15.11 -8.21
CA GLN A 272 -1.84 -13.66 -8.04
C GLN A 272 -0.44 -13.16 -8.42
N VAL A 273 0.59 -14.02 -8.36
CA VAL A 273 2.00 -13.61 -8.50
C VAL A 273 2.74 -14.34 -9.62
N LYS A 274 2.03 -14.99 -10.55
CA LYS A 274 2.61 -15.86 -11.59
C LYS A 274 3.73 -15.19 -12.42
N GLU A 275 3.65 -13.87 -12.61
CA GLU A 275 4.63 -13.08 -13.39
C GLU A 275 5.76 -12.51 -12.53
N ARG A 276 5.66 -12.69 -11.20
CA ARG A 276 6.52 -12.12 -10.17
C ARG A 276 7.30 -13.18 -9.42
N VAL A 277 7.08 -14.46 -9.70
CA VAL A 277 7.71 -15.58 -9.00
C VAL A 277 8.15 -16.63 -10.00
N LEU A 278 9.44 -16.99 -9.95
CA LEU A 278 9.95 -18.17 -10.61
C LEU A 278 9.57 -19.40 -9.79
N LYS A 279 8.62 -20.18 -10.30
CA LYS A 279 8.22 -21.44 -9.66
C LYS A 279 9.32 -22.50 -9.79
N GLY A 280 9.50 -23.28 -8.73
CA GLY A 280 10.29 -24.50 -8.73
C GLY A 280 9.43 -25.73 -9.00
N LYS A 281 9.55 -26.73 -8.13
CA LYS A 281 8.75 -27.95 -8.15
C LYS A 281 7.27 -27.65 -7.94
N THR A 282 6.42 -28.42 -8.62
CA THR A 282 4.96 -28.43 -8.41
C THR A 282 4.58 -29.72 -7.69
N PHE A 283 3.74 -29.63 -6.66
CA PHE A 283 3.33 -30.76 -5.84
C PHE A 283 1.81 -30.87 -5.85
N SER A 284 1.27 -32.03 -6.19
CA SER A 284 -0.14 -32.35 -5.97
C SER A 284 -0.27 -33.14 -4.67
N THR A 285 -1.15 -32.72 -3.75
CA THR A 285 -1.33 -33.42 -2.48
C THR A 285 -2.73 -33.27 -1.91
N GLN A 286 -3.17 -34.27 -1.16
CA GLN A 286 -4.35 -34.16 -0.32
C GLN A 286 -3.99 -33.52 1.02
N LEU A 287 -4.76 -32.52 1.42
CA LEU A 287 -4.64 -31.91 2.74
C LEU A 287 -5.49 -32.70 3.73
N LYS A 288 -4.95 -33.05 4.91
CA LYS A 288 -5.64 -33.87 5.91
C LYS A 288 -7.00 -33.26 6.25
N GLY A 289 -8.10 -33.99 6.09
CA GLY A 289 -9.45 -33.45 6.35
C GLY A 289 -9.94 -32.45 5.30
N LYS A 290 -9.44 -32.54 4.06
CA LYS A 290 -9.99 -31.88 2.87
C LYS A 290 -10.28 -32.90 1.79
N THR A 291 -11.33 -32.63 1.02
CA THR A 291 -11.70 -33.36 -0.17
C THR A 291 -11.06 -32.69 -1.39
N GLY A 292 -10.37 -33.46 -2.22
CA GLY A 292 -9.74 -32.97 -3.46
C GLY A 292 -8.21 -32.89 -3.38
N ASP A 293 -7.61 -32.78 -4.56
CA ASP A 293 -6.17 -32.63 -4.73
C ASP A 293 -5.81 -31.15 -4.82
N TYR A 294 -4.81 -30.74 -4.03
CA TYR A 294 -4.32 -29.37 -3.98
C TYR A 294 -2.96 -29.27 -4.67
N LYS A 295 -2.84 -28.31 -5.60
CA LYS A 295 -1.56 -27.97 -6.22
C LYS A 295 -0.82 -26.92 -5.40
N LEU A 296 0.43 -27.22 -5.10
CA LEU A 296 1.36 -26.37 -4.37
C LEU A 296 2.59 -26.09 -5.23
N TYR A 297 3.16 -24.91 -5.08
CA TYR A 297 4.33 -24.46 -5.86
C TYR A 297 5.46 -24.09 -4.93
N GLU A 298 6.66 -24.60 -5.22
CA GLU A 298 7.90 -24.10 -4.62
C GLU A 298 8.22 -22.71 -5.15
N VAL A 299 8.63 -21.81 -4.27
CA VAL A 299 9.14 -20.48 -4.65
C VAL A 299 10.66 -20.56 -4.74
N LYS A 300 11.20 -20.59 -5.96
CA LYS A 300 12.66 -20.52 -6.17
C LYS A 300 13.17 -19.10 -6.00
N GLU A 301 12.57 -18.18 -6.74
CA GLU A 301 13.01 -16.80 -6.83
C GLU A 301 11.82 -15.86 -6.99
N ILE A 302 11.94 -14.65 -6.44
CA ILE A 302 10.99 -13.57 -6.66
C ILE A 302 11.51 -12.72 -7.80
N LEU A 303 10.80 -12.75 -8.93
CA LEU A 303 11.07 -11.91 -10.09
C LEU A 303 10.72 -10.47 -9.73
N LYS A 304 11.72 -9.59 -9.78
CA LYS A 304 11.53 -8.16 -9.56
C LYS A 304 10.61 -7.63 -10.66
N LYS A 305 9.56 -6.86 -10.31
CA LYS A 305 8.84 -6.05 -11.32
C LYS A 305 9.91 -5.13 -11.91
N ALA A 306 10.20 -5.26 -13.20
CA ALA A 306 11.30 -4.54 -13.82
C ALA A 306 11.16 -3.01 -13.69
N SER A 307 9.95 -2.46 -13.48
CA SER A 307 9.73 -1.00 -13.44
C SER A 307 9.89 -0.35 -12.06
N LEU A 308 9.20 -0.78 -11.00
CA LEU A 308 9.18 -0.03 -9.71
C LEU A 308 10.52 -0.07 -8.95
N ASN A 309 11.21 -1.22 -8.92
CA ASN A 309 12.54 -1.31 -8.29
C ASN A 309 13.62 -0.62 -9.11
N ALA A 310 13.51 -0.64 -10.44
CA ALA A 310 14.43 0.11 -11.28
C ALA A 310 14.20 1.62 -11.13
N TRP A 311 12.97 2.07 -10.91
CA TRP A 311 12.72 3.50 -10.70
C TRP A 311 13.35 4.04 -9.41
N GLU A 312 13.29 3.28 -8.31
CA GLU A 312 13.98 3.66 -7.08
C GLU A 312 15.51 3.55 -7.24
N GLU A 313 16.02 2.59 -8.01
CA GLU A 313 17.45 2.52 -8.33
C GLU A 313 17.92 3.66 -9.26
N ALA A 314 17.04 4.15 -10.14
CA ALA A 314 17.29 5.37 -10.93
C ALA A 314 17.41 6.59 -10.01
N ARG A 315 16.51 6.71 -9.01
CA ARG A 315 16.59 7.75 -7.97
C ARG A 315 17.92 7.66 -7.21
N ASN A 316 18.33 6.47 -6.78
CA ASN A 316 19.60 6.27 -6.08
C ASN A 316 20.82 6.59 -6.96
N SER A 317 20.74 6.31 -8.25
CA SER A 317 21.78 6.65 -9.22
C SER A 317 21.91 8.16 -9.40
N LEU A 318 20.78 8.86 -9.51
CA LEU A 318 20.73 10.33 -9.55
C LEU A 318 21.27 10.94 -8.25
N ARG A 319 20.90 10.39 -7.07
CA ARG A 319 21.43 10.87 -5.77
C ARG A 319 22.95 10.79 -5.67
N ARG A 320 23.59 9.83 -6.36
CA ARG A 320 25.05 9.67 -6.40
C ARG A 320 25.72 10.72 -7.28
N ILE A 321 25.13 11.08 -8.42
CA ILE A 321 25.73 12.02 -9.36
C ILE A 321 25.41 13.49 -9.05
N ILE A 322 24.24 13.79 -8.48
CA ILE A 322 23.82 15.14 -8.10
C ILE A 322 24.53 15.49 -6.80
N LEU A 323 25.54 16.35 -6.80
CA LEU A 323 26.18 16.81 -5.57
C LEU A 323 25.37 17.97 -4.95
N VAL A 324 25.43 18.11 -3.61
CA VAL A 324 24.71 19.18 -2.89
C VAL A 324 25.06 20.56 -3.46
N ARG A 325 26.33 20.78 -3.81
CA ARG A 325 26.81 22.04 -4.40
C ARG A 325 26.26 22.38 -5.79
N ASP A 326 25.76 21.36 -6.50
CA ASP A 326 25.27 21.47 -7.88
C ASP A 326 23.72 21.41 -7.94
N THR A 327 23.04 21.23 -6.80
CA THR A 327 21.56 21.08 -6.75
C THR A 327 20.81 22.22 -7.46
N GLY A 328 21.29 23.46 -7.34
CA GLY A 328 20.73 24.62 -8.04
C GLY A 328 20.84 24.53 -9.56
N SER A 329 21.98 24.09 -10.11
CA SER A 329 22.15 23.93 -11.56
C SER A 329 21.35 22.74 -12.11
N TRP A 330 21.13 21.70 -11.31
CA TRP A 330 20.22 20.60 -11.64
C TRP A 330 18.76 21.04 -11.72
N LEU A 331 18.29 21.81 -10.73
CA LEU A 331 16.92 22.32 -10.73
C LEU A 331 16.71 23.34 -11.87
N LYS A 332 17.71 24.18 -12.14
CA LYS A 332 17.71 25.11 -13.29
C LYS A 332 17.65 24.36 -14.62
N LEU A 333 18.39 23.27 -14.80
CA LEU A 333 18.31 22.42 -16.01
C LEU A 333 16.88 21.94 -16.26
N VAL A 334 16.21 21.40 -15.22
CA VAL A 334 14.84 20.90 -15.35
C VAL A 334 13.87 22.03 -15.71
N TYR A 335 13.99 23.20 -15.06
CA TYR A 335 13.17 24.36 -15.39
C TYR A 335 13.38 24.83 -16.84
N HIS A 336 14.62 24.93 -17.31
CA HIS A 336 14.95 25.35 -18.68
C HIS A 336 14.39 24.38 -19.73
N LEU A 337 14.39 23.07 -19.44
CA LEU A 337 13.82 22.03 -20.31
C LEU A 337 12.30 21.93 -20.22
N ALA A 338 11.71 22.34 -19.10
CA ALA A 338 10.26 22.49 -18.97
C ALA A 338 9.73 23.69 -19.78
N CYS A 339 10.59 24.62 -20.15
CA CYS A 339 10.28 25.85 -20.91
C CYS A 339 10.44 25.69 -22.43
N LEU A 340 10.13 24.51 -22.96
CA LEU A 340 10.22 24.19 -24.39
C LEU A 340 8.85 24.20 -25.07
N PHE A 341 8.80 24.82 -26.24
CA PHE A 341 7.60 25.05 -27.06
C PHE A 341 7.83 24.63 -28.51
N ASP A 342 6.76 24.31 -29.23
CA ASP A 342 6.83 24.07 -30.68
C ASP A 342 6.89 25.39 -31.47
N GLU A 343 7.03 25.29 -32.80
CA GLU A 343 7.02 26.43 -33.74
C GLU A 343 5.74 27.31 -33.63
N LYS A 344 4.62 26.73 -33.14
CA LYS A 344 3.33 27.41 -32.95
C LYS A 344 3.18 27.91 -31.51
N GLU A 345 4.26 27.86 -30.74
CA GLU A 345 4.33 28.21 -29.34
C GLU A 345 3.36 27.41 -28.44
N ASN A 346 3.04 26.17 -28.80
CA ASN A 346 2.38 25.24 -27.89
C ASN A 346 3.39 24.65 -26.92
N TRP A 347 3.01 24.53 -25.66
CA TRP A 347 3.88 24.00 -24.63
C TRP A 347 4.11 22.49 -24.81
N ILE A 348 5.38 22.09 -24.89
CA ILE A 348 5.81 20.69 -25.02
C ILE A 348 6.51 20.20 -23.75
N GLY A 349 7.22 21.09 -23.06
CA GLY A 349 7.92 20.81 -21.82
C GLY A 349 9.00 19.74 -21.96
N LEU A 350 9.17 18.93 -20.90
CA LEU A 350 10.24 17.93 -20.81
C LEU A 350 10.19 16.86 -21.90
N SER A 351 9.04 16.65 -22.54
CA SER A 351 8.93 15.66 -23.62
C SER A 351 9.81 16.01 -24.84
N ALA A 352 10.20 17.28 -25.02
CA ALA A 352 11.13 17.72 -26.05
C ALA A 352 12.59 17.87 -25.56
N ALA A 353 12.91 17.39 -24.35
CA ALA A 353 14.20 17.68 -23.72
C ALA A 353 15.43 17.21 -24.52
N LYS A 354 15.29 16.22 -25.40
CA LYS A 354 16.36 15.76 -26.31
C LYS A 354 16.82 16.86 -27.29
N ALA A 355 16.01 17.90 -27.52
CA ALA A 355 16.36 19.05 -28.35
C ALA A 355 17.31 20.06 -27.66
N PHE A 356 17.70 19.85 -26.40
CA PHE A 356 18.57 20.78 -25.66
C PHE A 356 19.87 21.13 -26.38
N GLN A 357 20.41 20.22 -27.19
CA GLN A 357 21.62 20.45 -27.98
C GLN A 357 21.50 21.67 -28.90
N HIS A 358 20.30 22.01 -29.35
CA HIS A 358 20.04 23.19 -30.17
C HIS A 358 20.18 24.49 -29.36
N PHE A 359 20.03 24.44 -28.04
CA PHE A 359 20.06 25.61 -27.14
C PHE A 359 21.32 25.67 -26.26
N ALA A 360 22.18 24.65 -26.32
CA ALA A 360 23.38 24.55 -25.48
C ALA A 360 24.38 25.72 -25.69
N HIS A 361 24.30 26.40 -26.83
CA HIS A 361 25.14 27.56 -27.16
C HIS A 361 24.63 28.87 -26.54
N LEU A 362 23.38 28.90 -26.05
CA LEU A 362 22.81 30.09 -25.40
C LEU A 362 23.47 30.34 -24.04
N SER A 363 23.73 31.61 -23.75
CA SER A 363 24.47 32.02 -22.55
C SER A 363 23.83 31.54 -21.24
N GLU A 364 22.50 31.54 -21.18
CA GLU A 364 21.71 31.12 -20.03
C GLU A 364 21.78 29.60 -19.75
N ASN A 365 22.21 28.80 -20.73
CA ASN A 365 22.32 27.35 -20.66
C ASN A 365 23.76 26.86 -20.43
N GLY A 366 24.75 27.76 -20.43
CA GLY A 366 26.17 27.38 -20.41
C GLY A 366 26.58 26.53 -19.21
N ASP A 367 26.06 26.84 -18.02
CA ASP A 367 26.27 26.10 -16.77
C ASP A 367 25.47 24.79 -16.67
N LEU A 368 24.57 24.53 -17.64
CA LEU A 368 23.67 23.38 -17.65
C LEU A 368 24.14 22.26 -18.60
N VAL A 369 25.05 22.58 -19.53
CA VAL A 369 25.53 21.65 -20.57
C VAL A 369 26.12 20.40 -19.96
N GLN A 370 26.95 20.54 -18.93
CA GLN A 370 27.56 19.38 -18.25
C GLN A 370 26.51 18.49 -17.59
N ASN A 371 25.56 19.09 -16.85
CA ASN A 371 24.48 18.34 -16.19
C ASN A 371 23.62 17.59 -17.21
N TYR A 372 23.30 18.22 -18.35
CA TYR A 372 22.52 17.60 -19.42
C TYR A 372 23.19 16.32 -19.95
N TYR A 373 24.48 16.39 -20.29
CA TYR A 373 25.19 15.21 -20.79
C TYR A 373 25.38 14.15 -19.71
N GLN A 374 25.59 14.54 -18.46
CA GLN A 374 25.72 13.62 -17.34
C GLN A 374 24.44 12.82 -17.09
N ILE A 375 23.26 13.46 -17.14
CA ILE A 375 21.99 12.74 -16.99
C ILE A 375 21.64 11.91 -18.22
N LYS A 376 21.98 12.40 -19.43
CA LYS A 376 21.75 11.65 -20.66
C LYS A 376 22.53 10.35 -20.68
N ASP A 377 23.83 10.39 -20.36
CA ASP A 377 24.69 9.21 -20.27
C ASP A 377 24.20 8.22 -19.19
N LEU A 378 23.82 8.75 -18.01
CA LEU A 378 23.25 7.94 -16.95
C LEU A 378 21.95 7.27 -17.41
N TRP A 379 21.05 8.00 -18.07
CA TRP A 379 19.77 7.49 -18.56
C TRP A 379 19.94 6.36 -19.59
N GLU A 380 20.81 6.57 -20.59
CA GLU A 380 21.12 5.57 -21.62
C GLU A 380 21.70 4.30 -20.99
N THR A 381 22.75 4.46 -20.17
CA THR A 381 23.42 3.36 -19.48
C THR A 381 22.47 2.63 -18.53
N PHE A 382 21.60 3.37 -17.83
CA PHE A 382 20.66 2.80 -16.88
C PHE A 382 19.62 1.93 -17.58
N ASN A 383 18.99 2.45 -18.64
CA ASN A 383 18.00 1.71 -19.41
C ASN A 383 18.58 0.45 -20.03
N GLU A 384 19.80 0.53 -20.58
CA GLU A 384 20.51 -0.64 -21.11
C GLU A 384 20.77 -1.67 -20.01
N LYS A 385 21.39 -1.25 -18.89
CA LYS A 385 21.78 -2.13 -17.79
C LYS A 385 20.58 -2.79 -17.10
N MET A 386 19.51 -2.02 -16.87
CA MET A 386 18.34 -2.47 -16.13
C MET A 386 17.24 -3.04 -17.02
N GLN A 387 17.45 -3.03 -18.34
CA GLN A 387 16.47 -3.47 -19.34
C GLN A 387 15.12 -2.75 -19.15
N THR A 388 15.17 -1.43 -18.98
CA THR A 388 13.99 -0.57 -18.81
C THR A 388 13.77 0.34 -20.00
N SER A 389 12.56 0.89 -20.11
CA SER A 389 12.15 1.82 -21.17
C SER A 389 11.70 3.17 -20.60
N PHE A 390 12.35 3.65 -19.53
CA PHE A 390 12.01 4.96 -18.96
C PHE A 390 12.37 6.07 -19.94
N SER A 391 11.52 7.08 -20.06
CA SER A 391 11.80 8.21 -20.95
C SER A 391 12.89 9.10 -20.37
N PHE A 392 13.52 9.91 -21.23
CA PHE A 392 14.47 10.92 -20.76
C PHE A 392 13.76 12.01 -19.96
N ALA A 393 12.52 12.36 -20.35
CA ALA A 393 11.64 13.24 -19.58
C ALA A 393 11.38 12.74 -18.15
N ASP A 394 11.20 11.42 -17.96
CA ASP A 394 11.06 10.83 -16.62
C ASP A 394 12.31 11.09 -15.77
N PHE A 395 13.50 10.80 -16.32
CA PHE A 395 14.77 10.98 -15.61
C PHE A 395 15.01 12.43 -15.20
N LEU A 396 14.69 13.39 -16.07
CA LEU A 396 14.81 14.83 -15.78
C LEU A 396 13.89 15.26 -14.65
N ALA A 397 12.62 14.87 -14.69
CA ALA A 397 11.68 15.16 -13.62
C ALA A 397 12.14 14.56 -12.28
N LEU A 398 12.69 13.35 -12.30
CA LEU A 398 13.27 12.70 -11.12
C LEU A 398 14.54 13.41 -10.62
N ALA A 399 15.39 13.91 -11.52
CA ALA A 399 16.63 14.59 -11.16
C ALA A 399 16.39 15.89 -10.40
N GLY A 400 15.44 16.72 -10.84
CA GLY A 400 15.09 17.94 -10.10
C GLY A 400 14.46 17.63 -8.74
N ALA A 401 13.63 16.59 -8.64
CA ALA A 401 13.07 16.12 -7.37
C ALA A 401 14.18 15.66 -6.40
N VAL A 402 15.18 14.93 -6.90
CA VAL A 402 16.36 14.53 -6.13
C VAL A 402 17.20 15.74 -5.72
N ALA A 403 17.34 16.75 -6.58
CA ALA A 403 18.08 17.96 -6.26
C ALA A 403 17.45 18.75 -5.09
N ILE A 404 16.11 18.86 -5.09
CA ILE A 404 15.34 19.47 -3.99
C ILE A 404 15.51 18.66 -2.69
N GLU A 405 15.37 17.33 -2.77
CA GLU A 405 15.54 16.45 -1.61
C GLU A 405 16.97 16.56 -1.02
N LYS A 406 18.01 16.58 -1.88
CA LYS A 406 19.40 16.69 -1.44
C LYS A 406 19.77 18.03 -0.84
N SER A 407 19.02 19.08 -1.14
CA SER A 407 19.18 20.42 -0.56
C SER A 407 18.29 20.62 0.68
N GLY A 408 17.65 19.56 1.21
CA GLY A 408 16.85 19.64 2.43
C GLY A 408 15.40 20.09 2.21
N GLY A 409 14.96 20.21 0.96
CA GLY A 409 13.56 20.44 0.59
C GLY A 409 12.70 19.17 0.69
N PRO A 410 11.40 19.26 0.31
CA PRO A 410 10.47 18.15 0.41
C PRO A 410 10.83 16.98 -0.52
N ARG A 411 10.55 15.75 -0.10
CA ARG A 411 10.70 14.56 -0.95
C ARG A 411 9.54 14.46 -1.94
N ILE A 412 9.81 14.86 -3.19
CA ILE A 412 8.82 14.79 -4.28
C ILE A 412 8.81 13.37 -4.89
N HIS A 413 7.63 12.76 -4.92
CA HIS A 413 7.40 11.42 -5.45
C HIS A 413 7.03 11.51 -6.94
N ILE A 414 8.01 11.26 -7.81
CA ILE A 414 7.80 11.23 -9.27
C ILE A 414 7.52 9.80 -9.69
N GLU A 415 6.44 9.56 -10.42
CA GLU A 415 6.16 8.29 -11.08
C GLU A 415 6.64 8.32 -12.55
N PRO A 416 7.16 7.19 -13.07
CA PRO A 416 7.54 7.09 -14.47
C PRO A 416 6.29 6.95 -15.35
N GLY A 417 6.34 7.48 -16.57
CA GLY A 417 5.22 7.41 -17.52
C GLY A 417 5.17 8.54 -18.54
N LYS A 418 6.14 9.45 -18.51
CA LYS A 418 6.30 10.49 -19.52
C LYS A 418 6.75 9.89 -20.84
N THR A 419 6.57 10.65 -21.90
CA THR A 419 6.95 10.24 -23.26
C THR A 419 7.92 11.24 -23.84
N ASP A 420 8.96 10.74 -24.50
CA ASP A 420 9.86 11.59 -25.29
C ASP A 420 9.24 11.78 -26.69
N LYS A 421 9.11 13.03 -27.13
CA LYS A 421 8.60 13.37 -28.46
C LYS A 421 9.76 13.75 -29.38
N PRO A 422 9.84 13.22 -30.61
CA PRO A 422 10.72 13.75 -31.63
C PRO A 422 10.13 15.08 -32.12
N VAL A 423 10.84 16.18 -31.90
CA VAL A 423 10.42 17.50 -32.37
C VAL A 423 11.57 18.13 -33.15
N ASN A 424 11.31 18.47 -34.42
CA ASN A 424 12.32 19.00 -35.33
C ASN A 424 12.56 20.50 -35.11
N GLU A 425 11.51 21.25 -34.76
CA GLU A 425 11.56 22.69 -34.51
C GLU A 425 11.01 22.98 -33.11
N VAL A 426 11.91 23.38 -32.21
CA VAL A 426 11.61 23.69 -30.81
C VAL A 426 12.12 25.10 -30.53
N VAL A 427 11.42 25.84 -29.69
CA VAL A 427 11.85 27.15 -29.17
C VAL A 427 11.92 27.07 -27.65
N GLN A 428 12.93 27.69 -27.05
CA GLN A 428 13.03 27.87 -25.61
C GLN A 428 12.53 29.27 -25.22
N ILE A 429 11.51 29.33 -24.38
CA ILE A 429 10.92 30.59 -23.91
C ILE A 429 10.95 30.58 -22.38
N LEU A 430 11.78 31.43 -21.76
CA LEU A 430 12.00 31.43 -20.30
C LEU A 430 11.22 32.57 -19.62
N PRO A 431 10.08 32.31 -18.94
CA PRO A 431 9.34 33.34 -18.21
C PRO A 431 10.20 34.15 -17.23
N LEU A 432 11.05 33.50 -16.43
CA LEU A 432 11.93 34.19 -15.47
C LEU A 432 12.97 35.14 -16.10
N GLY A 433 13.22 35.03 -17.41
CA GLY A 433 14.10 35.94 -18.15
C GLY A 433 13.40 37.20 -18.68
N MET A 434 12.07 37.27 -18.58
CA MET A 434 11.27 38.38 -19.09
C MET A 434 11.29 39.59 -18.15
N GLN A 435 11.12 40.79 -18.72
CA GLN A 435 11.25 42.06 -17.99
C GLN A 435 10.02 42.38 -17.14
N THR A 436 8.82 42.03 -17.62
CA THR A 436 7.57 42.36 -16.93
C THR A 436 6.68 41.14 -16.73
N GLN A 437 5.85 41.17 -15.67
CA GLN A 437 4.86 40.12 -15.43
C GLN A 437 3.79 40.04 -16.53
N ARG A 438 3.52 41.18 -17.20
CA ARG A 438 2.63 41.24 -18.36
C ARG A 438 3.15 40.39 -19.52
N ASP A 439 4.46 40.37 -19.74
CA ASP A 439 5.10 39.58 -20.79
C ASP A 439 5.14 38.08 -20.44
N GLN A 440 5.19 37.76 -19.14
CA GLN A 440 5.22 36.39 -18.62
C GLN A 440 3.87 35.68 -18.73
N LEU A 441 2.77 36.40 -18.46
CA LEU A 441 1.41 35.86 -18.41
C LEU A 441 1.04 34.99 -19.63
N PRO A 442 1.23 35.42 -20.89
CA PRO A 442 0.94 34.59 -22.06
C PRO A 442 1.68 33.24 -22.05
N CYS A 443 2.95 33.24 -21.63
CA CYS A 443 3.76 32.03 -21.55
C CYS A 443 3.28 31.12 -20.40
N LEU A 444 3.03 31.69 -19.22
CA LEU A 444 2.51 30.96 -18.06
C LEU A 444 1.17 30.29 -18.38
N HIS A 445 0.25 30.99 -19.05
CA HIS A 445 -1.03 30.42 -19.48
C HIS A 445 -0.86 29.20 -20.39
N LYS A 446 0.07 29.24 -21.35
CA LYS A 446 0.38 28.10 -22.22
C LYS A 446 0.96 26.92 -21.45
N MET A 447 1.78 27.19 -20.43
CA MET A 447 2.32 26.20 -19.49
C MET A 447 1.30 25.74 -18.44
N ARG A 448 0.08 26.30 -18.43
CA ARG A 448 -0.96 26.05 -17.41
C ARG A 448 -0.50 26.40 -16.00
N LEU A 449 0.32 27.45 -15.89
CA LEU A 449 0.85 27.99 -14.65
C LEU A 449 0.14 29.31 -14.30
N SER A 450 -0.02 29.53 -13.00
CA SER A 450 -0.60 30.74 -12.41
C SER A 450 0.48 31.72 -11.94
N VAL A 451 0.06 32.91 -11.49
CA VAL A 451 0.94 33.87 -10.81
C VAL A 451 1.53 33.27 -9.53
N GLN A 452 0.76 32.46 -8.79
CA GLN A 452 1.26 31.71 -7.63
C GLN A 452 2.38 30.74 -8.02
N ASP A 453 2.23 30.01 -9.13
CA ASP A 453 3.24 29.09 -9.63
C ASP A 453 4.53 29.83 -10.04
N LEU A 454 4.42 31.04 -10.62
CA LEU A 454 5.59 31.89 -10.92
C LEU A 454 6.35 32.28 -9.65
N VAL A 455 5.65 32.67 -8.58
CA VAL A 455 6.27 33.01 -7.29
C VAL A 455 6.99 31.79 -6.70
N LEU A 456 6.37 30.61 -6.76
CA LEU A 456 6.95 29.35 -6.26
C LEU A 456 8.20 28.96 -7.05
N ILE A 457 8.14 28.99 -8.38
CA ILE A 457 9.31 28.71 -9.25
C ILE A 457 10.44 29.70 -8.97
N SER A 458 10.12 30.98 -8.76
CA SER A 458 11.12 31.99 -8.38
C SER A 458 11.76 31.67 -7.03
N GLY A 459 10.99 31.11 -6.09
CA GLY A 459 11.47 30.58 -4.80
C GLY A 459 12.57 29.53 -4.91
N ALA A 460 12.66 28.80 -6.03
CA ALA A 460 13.75 27.84 -6.26
C ALA A 460 15.14 28.49 -6.28
N ARG A 461 15.22 29.81 -6.51
CA ARG A 461 16.47 30.58 -6.42
C ARG A 461 17.02 30.72 -4.99
N THR A 462 16.35 30.13 -4.00
CA THR A 462 16.92 29.94 -2.67
C THR A 462 18.21 29.09 -2.71
N ILE A 463 18.33 28.18 -3.69
CA ILE A 463 19.53 27.39 -3.96
C ILE A 463 20.22 27.80 -5.26
N GLY A 464 21.54 27.59 -5.30
CA GLY A 464 22.37 27.83 -6.48
C GLY A 464 22.94 29.24 -6.60
N TRP A 465 23.42 29.53 -7.80
CA TRP A 465 24.25 30.70 -8.10
C TRP A 465 23.79 31.34 -9.41
N LEU A 466 23.84 32.66 -9.48
CA LEU A 466 23.63 33.43 -10.71
C LEU A 466 24.82 34.35 -10.91
N GLY A 467 25.54 34.20 -12.03
CA GLY A 467 26.73 35.01 -12.30
C GLY A 467 27.86 34.86 -11.27
N GLY A 468 27.90 33.74 -10.54
CA GLY A 468 28.87 33.48 -9.47
C GLY A 468 28.44 33.97 -8.09
N GLU A 469 27.28 34.61 -7.95
CA GLU A 469 26.76 35.11 -6.68
C GLU A 469 25.51 34.33 -6.25
N SER A 470 25.38 34.05 -4.95
CA SER A 470 24.21 33.36 -4.38
C SER A 470 23.16 34.36 -3.93
N PHE A 471 21.89 34.04 -4.17
CA PHE A 471 20.79 34.91 -3.71
C PHE A 471 20.58 34.86 -2.20
N THR A 472 20.90 33.72 -1.57
CA THR A 472 20.76 33.49 -0.13
C THR A 472 22.11 33.27 0.53
N ALA A 473 22.14 33.39 1.86
CA ALA A 473 23.35 33.14 2.66
C ALA A 473 23.77 31.66 2.65
N ASN A 474 22.83 30.74 2.42
CA ASN A 474 23.10 29.32 2.29
C ASN A 474 22.53 28.77 0.97
N PRO A 475 23.25 28.87 -0.15
CA PRO A 475 22.77 28.46 -1.47
C PRO A 475 22.65 26.94 -1.67
N TYR A 476 22.84 26.16 -0.61
CA TYR A 476 22.74 24.71 -0.62
C TYR A 476 21.48 24.19 0.06
N ASN A 477 20.73 25.06 0.74
CA ASN A 477 19.52 24.71 1.46
C ASN A 477 18.27 25.18 0.70
N PHE A 478 17.39 24.25 0.39
CA PHE A 478 16.08 24.55 -0.17
C PHE A 478 15.11 24.90 0.95
N ASP A 479 14.94 26.18 1.19
CA ASP A 479 14.10 26.76 2.23
C ASP A 479 13.37 28.03 1.73
N ASN A 480 12.65 28.73 2.60
CA ASN A 480 11.95 29.96 2.23
C ASN A 480 12.84 31.23 2.31
N SER A 481 14.17 31.11 2.44
CA SER A 481 15.11 32.23 2.58
C SER A 481 15.06 33.20 1.39
N TYR A 482 14.78 32.70 0.18
CA TYR A 482 14.57 33.55 -1.00
C TYR A 482 13.55 34.66 -0.72
N PHE A 483 12.40 34.34 -0.13
CA PHE A 483 11.33 35.32 0.12
C PHE A 483 11.73 36.32 1.21
N HIS A 484 12.46 35.89 2.23
CA HIS A 484 13.01 36.78 3.26
C HIS A 484 14.02 37.77 2.68
N VAL A 485 14.95 37.29 1.84
CA VAL A 485 15.93 38.15 1.16
C VAL A 485 15.21 39.13 0.23
N LEU A 486 14.24 38.65 -0.54
CA LEU A 486 13.46 39.47 -1.47
C LEU A 486 12.75 40.62 -0.74
N LEU A 487 12.06 40.33 0.37
CA LEU A 487 11.38 41.34 1.18
C LEU A 487 12.35 42.31 1.86
N LYS A 488 13.52 41.84 2.30
CA LYS A 488 14.53 42.67 2.97
C LYS A 488 15.28 43.58 1.99
N ALA A 489 15.59 43.10 0.80
CA ALA A 489 16.33 43.84 -0.21
C ALA A 489 15.51 44.98 -0.84
N GLY A 490 14.18 44.85 -0.87
CA GLY A 490 13.31 45.82 -1.54
C GLY A 490 13.56 45.86 -3.05
N LEU A 491 13.19 46.94 -3.74
CA LEU A 491 13.32 47.03 -5.22
C LEU A 491 14.76 47.26 -5.71
N GLU A 492 15.67 47.65 -4.82
CA GLU A 492 17.04 48.08 -5.14
C GLU A 492 18.11 47.01 -4.85
N GLY A 493 17.70 45.79 -4.50
CA GLY A 493 18.62 44.68 -4.26
C GLY A 493 19.57 44.41 -5.46
N PRO A 494 20.89 44.29 -5.23
CA PRO A 494 21.88 44.15 -6.30
C PRO A 494 21.78 42.82 -7.06
N LEU A 495 21.29 41.77 -6.40
CA LEU A 495 21.12 40.42 -6.96
C LEU A 495 19.74 40.17 -7.59
N LEU A 496 18.87 41.20 -7.59
CA LEU A 496 17.52 41.08 -8.12
C LEU A 496 17.57 41.09 -9.65
N ILE A 497 16.95 40.08 -10.25
CA ILE A 497 16.64 40.08 -11.68
C ILE A 497 15.32 40.84 -11.91
N PRO A 498 15.00 41.23 -13.16
CA PRO A 498 13.74 41.92 -13.47
C PRO A 498 12.50 41.23 -12.90
N ASN A 499 12.41 39.90 -13.03
CA ASN A 499 11.33 39.09 -12.45
C ASN A 499 11.16 39.31 -10.93
N ASP A 500 12.23 39.28 -10.14
CA ASP A 500 12.13 39.45 -8.68
C ASP A 500 11.53 40.80 -8.31
N ARG A 501 11.91 41.85 -9.04
CA ARG A 501 11.39 43.20 -8.81
C ARG A 501 9.91 43.27 -9.13
N GLU A 502 9.45 42.56 -10.16
CA GLU A 502 8.02 42.53 -10.48
C GLU A 502 7.19 41.74 -9.48
N LEU A 503 7.73 40.67 -8.88
CA LEU A 503 7.03 39.97 -7.81
C LEU A 503 6.69 40.90 -6.63
N LEU A 504 7.53 41.90 -6.36
CA LEU A 504 7.34 42.89 -5.31
C LEU A 504 6.42 44.06 -5.70
N LYS A 505 6.29 44.37 -6.99
CA LYS A 505 5.47 45.49 -7.49
C LYS A 505 4.01 45.10 -7.67
N ASN A 506 3.73 43.86 -8.07
CA ASN A 506 2.36 43.38 -8.25
C ASN A 506 1.78 42.89 -6.92
N ASP A 507 0.58 43.38 -6.57
CA ASP A 507 -0.07 43.09 -5.29
C ASP A 507 -0.41 41.60 -5.08
N GLU A 508 -0.84 40.90 -6.14
CA GLU A 508 -1.17 39.47 -6.10
C GLU A 508 0.09 38.63 -5.84
N SER A 509 1.16 38.84 -6.60
CA SER A 509 2.42 38.11 -6.37
C SER A 509 3.05 38.47 -5.03
N ARG A 510 2.96 39.73 -4.60
CA ARG A 510 3.51 40.18 -3.32
C ARG A 510 2.78 39.52 -2.14
N ALA A 511 1.47 39.29 -2.24
CA ALA A 511 0.72 38.55 -1.23
C ALA A 511 1.27 37.13 -1.04
N PHE A 512 1.53 36.40 -2.14
CA PHE A 512 2.15 35.08 -2.06
C PHE A 512 3.59 35.13 -1.54
N VAL A 513 4.39 36.13 -1.92
CA VAL A 513 5.75 36.31 -1.38
C VAL A 513 5.74 36.46 0.15
N LEU A 514 4.83 37.28 0.68
CA LEU A 514 4.66 37.45 2.13
C LEU A 514 4.24 36.14 2.80
N GLU A 515 3.30 35.42 2.19
CA GLU A 515 2.78 34.17 2.70
C GLU A 515 3.87 33.10 2.82
N TYR A 516 4.65 32.88 1.77
CA TYR A 516 5.73 31.89 1.78
C TYR A 516 6.92 32.30 2.66
N ALA A 517 7.14 33.61 2.86
CA ALA A 517 8.08 34.09 3.86
C ALA A 517 7.63 33.75 5.29
N LEU A 518 6.32 33.70 5.56
CA LEU A 518 5.78 33.38 6.89
C LEU A 518 5.69 31.88 7.16
N ASP A 519 5.43 31.06 6.12
CA ASP A 519 5.20 29.62 6.27
C ASP A 519 5.99 28.80 5.25
N GLN A 520 7.11 28.22 5.70
CA GLN A 520 7.94 27.34 4.88
C GLN A 520 7.24 26.02 4.51
N ASN A 521 6.39 25.47 5.38
CA ASN A 521 5.71 24.21 5.09
C ASN A 521 4.71 24.41 3.95
N ARG A 522 3.99 25.54 3.97
CA ARG A 522 3.12 25.94 2.88
C ARG A 522 3.88 26.16 1.58
N PHE A 523 5.03 26.82 1.63
CA PHE A 523 5.93 26.93 0.48
C PHE A 523 6.28 25.55 -0.10
N PHE A 524 6.68 24.59 0.75
CA PHE A 524 7.04 23.24 0.30
C PHE A 524 5.87 22.47 -0.32
N GLU A 525 4.69 22.54 0.30
CA GLU A 525 3.50 21.86 -0.21
C GLU A 525 3.08 22.39 -1.58
N ASP A 526 3.00 23.72 -1.71
CA ASP A 526 2.56 24.34 -2.96
C ASP A 526 3.65 24.26 -4.04
N PHE A 527 4.93 24.38 -3.67
CA PHE A 527 6.05 24.14 -4.60
C PHE A 527 6.00 22.72 -5.16
N THR A 528 5.68 21.71 -4.33
CA THR A 528 5.55 20.32 -4.79
C THR A 528 4.46 20.19 -5.86
N LYS A 529 3.30 20.85 -5.67
CA LYS A 529 2.22 20.88 -6.67
C LYS A 529 2.65 21.58 -7.96
N THR A 530 3.32 22.73 -7.85
CA THR A 530 3.86 23.47 -9.00
C THR A 530 4.91 22.67 -9.75
N TYR A 531 5.78 21.94 -9.05
CA TYR A 531 6.79 21.07 -9.66
C TYR A 531 6.15 19.95 -10.49
N PHE A 532 5.04 19.36 -10.01
CA PHE A 532 4.28 18.40 -10.81
C PHE A 532 3.69 19.04 -12.07
N LYS A 533 3.10 20.24 -11.99
CA LYS A 533 2.59 20.95 -13.18
C LYS A 533 3.70 21.25 -14.18
N LEU A 534 4.85 21.73 -13.70
CA LEU A 534 5.99 22.11 -14.53
C LEU A 534 6.61 20.91 -15.25
N THR A 535 6.59 19.74 -14.61
CA THR A 535 7.22 18.53 -15.14
C THR A 535 6.25 17.54 -15.78
N ALA A 536 4.95 17.84 -15.82
CA ALA A 536 3.92 17.02 -16.47
C ALA A 536 4.10 16.96 -17.98
#